data_AF-A0A1H0Z3U5-F1
#
_entry.id   AF-A0A1H0Z3U5-F1
#
_cell.length_a   1.000
_cell.length_b   1.000
_cell.length_c   1.000
_cell.angle_alpha   90.00
_cell.angle_beta   90.00
_cell.angle_gamma   90.00
#
_symmetry.space_group_name_H-M   'P 1'
#
loop_
_entity.id
_entity.type
_entity.pdbx_description
1 polymer ?
#
loop_
_entity_poly.entity_id
_entity_poly.type
_entity_poly.pdbx_seq_one_letter_code
_entity_poly.pdbx_strand_id
1 'polypeptide(L)'
;MHAPAPFEHAPRRGEPAAGVTRLVIVLAVTGTILLALGAFWLSFTTLMDLAVLSGIPSGQAWVWPLIVDGVILEATISVVALRNSAPAARRFAWLLLAAGAGVSVAANVTHAVVASDIRVPAVIAAVVASVPPLVLLAMTHLTVELTRNATPPGEPLRDGPSSNGASSTAEIESSPETEAGQSPAPRAIQTAPPTPAATDRSAEEAPTVSPRRGDREQARARALALHAQGVPKRQIAAEEGVHPTTVGRWLNAPDEQQDGANHD
;
A
#
# COMPACT_ATOMS: atom_id res chain seq x y z
N MET A 1 44.46 -68.72 18.76
CA MET A 1 43.00 -68.51 18.74
C MET A 1 42.75 -67.31 17.84
N HIS A 2 42.20 -67.51 16.63
CA HIS A 2 42.10 -66.44 15.63
C HIS A 2 40.84 -65.60 15.86
N ALA A 3 40.98 -64.28 15.90
CA ALA A 3 39.85 -63.36 15.74
C ALA A 3 39.55 -63.18 14.24
N PRO A 4 38.27 -63.14 13.81
CA PRO A 4 37.91 -62.74 12.45
C PRO A 4 38.10 -61.23 12.28
N ALA A 5 38.48 -60.81 11.07
CA ALA A 5 38.58 -59.39 10.74
C ALA A 5 37.19 -58.72 10.69
N PRO A 6 37.04 -57.46 11.12
CA PRO A 6 35.80 -56.72 10.93
C PRO A 6 35.57 -56.44 9.43
N PHE A 7 34.32 -56.54 8.99
CA PHE A 7 33.94 -56.28 7.60
C PHE A 7 34.14 -54.79 7.24
N GLU A 8 35.04 -54.49 6.29
CA GLU A 8 35.08 -53.17 5.68
C GLU A 8 33.74 -52.86 4.99
N HIS A 9 33.03 -51.86 5.51
CA HIS A 9 31.88 -51.29 4.83
C HIS A 9 32.36 -50.41 3.68
N ALA A 10 32.58 -51.03 2.51
CA ALA A 10 32.86 -50.31 1.27
C ALA A 10 31.79 -49.22 1.05
N PRO A 11 32.17 -47.95 0.81
CA PRO A 11 31.20 -46.88 0.60
C PRO A 11 30.38 -47.19 -0.65
N ARG A 12 29.06 -47.18 -0.53
CA ARG A 12 28.16 -47.36 -1.68
C ARG A 12 28.46 -46.24 -2.68
N ARG A 13 28.87 -46.61 -3.90
CA ARG A 13 29.05 -45.65 -5.00
C ARG A 13 27.74 -44.92 -5.22
N GLY A 14 27.82 -43.60 -5.39
CA GLY A 14 26.67 -42.70 -5.26
C GLY A 14 25.49 -43.10 -6.12
N GLU A 15 24.33 -43.25 -5.48
CA GLU A 15 23.05 -43.23 -6.18
C GLU A 15 22.89 -41.85 -6.83
N PRO A 16 22.57 -41.76 -8.13
CA PRO A 16 22.29 -40.47 -8.75
C PRO A 16 21.00 -39.93 -8.12
N ALA A 17 21.13 -38.90 -7.28
CA ALA A 17 19.99 -38.18 -6.74
C ALA A 17 19.08 -37.77 -7.90
N ALA A 18 17.85 -38.26 -7.92
CA ALA A 18 16.95 -38.19 -9.06
C ALA A 18 16.56 -36.73 -9.34
N GLY A 19 17.36 -36.06 -10.19
CA GLY A 19 17.23 -34.64 -10.45
C GLY A 19 15.87 -34.30 -11.03
N VAL A 20 15.14 -33.41 -10.34
CA VAL A 20 13.80 -32.97 -10.77
C VAL A 20 13.87 -32.43 -12.20
N THR A 21 13.20 -33.11 -13.12
CA THR A 21 13.23 -32.79 -14.56
C THR A 21 12.87 -31.33 -14.79
N ARG A 22 13.59 -30.63 -15.67
CA ARG A 22 13.31 -29.20 -15.98
C ARG A 22 11.84 -28.94 -16.33
N LEU A 23 11.18 -29.89 -17.00
CA LEU A 23 9.74 -29.85 -17.28
C LEU A 23 8.87 -29.77 -16.01
N VAL A 24 9.21 -30.52 -14.96
CA VAL A 24 8.50 -30.49 -13.66
C VAL A 24 8.74 -29.16 -12.95
N ILE A 25 9.96 -28.62 -13.00
CA ILE A 25 10.27 -27.30 -12.44
C ILE A 25 9.48 -26.20 -13.17
N VAL A 26 9.47 -26.20 -14.50
CA VAL A 26 8.71 -25.23 -15.31
C VAL A 26 7.20 -25.37 -15.04
N LEU A 27 6.65 -26.58 -15.07
CA LEU A 27 5.23 -26.81 -14.81
C LEU A 27 4.81 -26.37 -13.40
N ALA A 28 5.66 -26.64 -12.39
CA ALA A 28 5.43 -26.16 -11.03
C ALA A 28 5.43 -24.63 -10.98
N VAL A 29 6.47 -23.97 -11.51
CA VAL A 29 6.57 -22.49 -11.52
C VAL A 29 5.41 -21.85 -12.29
N THR A 30 5.02 -22.38 -13.45
CA THR A 30 3.86 -21.88 -14.22
C THR A 30 2.56 -22.07 -13.44
N GLY A 31 2.34 -23.25 -12.83
CA GLY A 31 1.17 -23.49 -11.98
C GLY A 31 1.11 -22.56 -10.76
N THR A 32 2.24 -22.35 -10.09
CA THR A 32 2.41 -21.37 -9.00
C THR A 32 2.05 -19.97 -9.45
N ILE A 33 2.55 -19.49 -10.60
CA ILE A 33 2.23 -18.15 -11.13
C ILE A 33 0.74 -18.02 -11.48
N LEU A 34 0.13 -19.03 -12.10
CA LEU A 34 -1.29 -19.01 -12.44
C LEU A 34 -2.19 -18.98 -11.19
N LEU A 35 -1.83 -19.74 -10.15
CA LEU A 35 -2.53 -19.69 -8.86
C LEU A 35 -2.35 -18.33 -8.16
N ALA A 36 -1.16 -17.72 -8.26
CA ALA A 36 -0.91 -16.37 -7.74
C ALA A 36 -1.81 -15.34 -8.43
N LEU A 37 -1.86 -15.35 -9.76
CA LEU A 37 -2.68 -14.41 -10.55
C LEU A 37 -4.18 -14.60 -10.30
N GLY A 38 -4.66 -15.84 -10.15
CA GLY A 38 -6.05 -16.13 -9.79
C GLY A 38 -6.41 -15.66 -8.37
N ALA A 39 -5.53 -15.89 -7.40
CA ALA A 39 -5.71 -15.42 -6.02
C ALA A 39 -5.66 -13.89 -5.92
N PHE A 40 -4.75 -13.25 -6.67
CA PHE A 40 -4.66 -11.81 -6.80
C PHE A 40 -5.93 -11.23 -7.39
N TRP A 41 -6.43 -11.78 -8.50
CA TRP A 41 -7.66 -11.32 -9.14
C TRP A 41 -8.87 -11.38 -8.20
N LEU A 42 -9.05 -12.49 -7.48
CA LEU A 42 -10.13 -12.65 -6.49
C LEU A 42 -10.05 -11.64 -5.35
N SER A 43 -8.84 -11.34 -4.86
CA SER A 43 -8.63 -10.31 -3.84
C SER A 43 -8.88 -8.90 -4.40
N PHE A 44 -8.38 -8.61 -5.60
CA PHE A 44 -8.53 -7.31 -6.27
C PHE A 44 -10.01 -6.98 -6.51
N THR A 45 -10.80 -7.92 -7.06
CA THR A 45 -12.25 -7.71 -7.23
C THR A 45 -12.95 -7.55 -5.89
N THR A 46 -12.59 -8.35 -4.88
CA THR A 46 -13.16 -8.24 -3.52
C THR A 46 -12.91 -6.87 -2.88
N LEU A 47 -11.71 -6.30 -3.03
CA LEU A 47 -11.38 -4.96 -2.54
C LEU A 47 -12.07 -3.85 -3.37
N MET A 48 -12.26 -4.05 -4.68
CA MET A 48 -13.04 -3.16 -5.53
C MET A 48 -14.53 -3.15 -5.15
N ASP A 49 -15.12 -4.32 -4.93
CA ASP A 49 -16.53 -4.46 -4.53
C ASP A 49 -16.75 -3.85 -3.12
N LEU A 50 -15.82 -4.05 -2.19
CA LEU A 50 -15.83 -3.39 -0.88
C LEU A 50 -15.70 -1.86 -0.97
N ALA A 51 -14.93 -1.34 -1.94
CA ALA A 51 -14.86 0.09 -2.23
C ALA A 51 -16.19 0.65 -2.77
N VAL A 52 -16.89 -0.09 -3.64
CA VAL A 52 -18.25 0.27 -4.10
C VAL A 52 -19.25 0.24 -2.94
N LEU A 53 -19.19 -0.78 -2.08
CA LEU A 53 -20.02 -0.87 -0.86
C LEU A 53 -19.74 0.28 0.12
N SER A 54 -18.52 0.83 0.11
CA SER A 54 -18.12 2.02 0.88
C SER A 54 -18.48 3.35 0.18
N GLY A 55 -19.22 3.31 -0.92
CA GLY A 55 -19.75 4.49 -1.63
C GLY A 55 -18.81 5.11 -2.67
N ILE A 56 -17.68 4.47 -2.98
CA ILE A 56 -16.78 4.94 -4.05
C ILE A 56 -17.44 4.63 -5.41
N PRO A 57 -17.49 5.59 -6.37
CA PRO A 57 -18.04 5.33 -7.70
C PRO A 57 -17.35 4.16 -8.39
N SER A 58 -18.11 3.27 -9.06
CA SER A 58 -17.59 2.04 -9.67
C SER A 58 -16.44 2.27 -10.66
N GLY A 59 -16.48 3.35 -11.45
CA GLY A 59 -15.39 3.76 -12.35
C GLY A 59 -14.08 4.21 -11.66
N GLN A 60 -14.09 4.36 -10.33
CA GLN A 60 -12.94 4.73 -9.49
C GLN A 60 -12.60 3.65 -8.44
N ALA A 61 -13.51 2.71 -8.18
CA ALA A 61 -13.33 1.69 -7.13
C ALA A 61 -12.09 0.81 -7.31
N TRP A 62 -11.65 0.58 -8.56
CA TRP A 62 -10.40 -0.15 -8.90
C TRP A 62 -9.12 0.51 -8.37
N VAL A 63 -9.15 1.80 -8.02
CA VAL A 63 -8.00 2.50 -7.42
C VAL A 63 -7.74 2.03 -5.99
N TRP A 64 -8.77 1.56 -5.27
CA TRP A 64 -8.65 1.11 -3.89
C TRP A 64 -7.77 -0.14 -3.72
N PRO A 65 -8.01 -1.28 -4.41
CA PRO A 65 -7.06 -2.40 -4.38
C PRO A 65 -5.68 -2.01 -4.90
N LEU A 66 -5.58 -1.21 -5.96
CA LEU A 66 -4.28 -0.77 -6.50
C LEU A 66 -3.42 -0.01 -5.46
N ILE A 67 -4.02 0.76 -4.56
CA ILE A 67 -3.31 1.41 -3.45
C ILE A 67 -2.79 0.36 -2.45
N VAL A 68 -3.63 -0.61 -2.06
CA VAL A 68 -3.25 -1.67 -1.10
C VAL A 68 -2.14 -2.57 -1.68
N ASP A 69 -2.32 -3.03 -2.92
CA ASP A 69 -1.37 -3.88 -3.63
C ASP A 69 -0.07 -3.13 -3.96
N GLY A 70 -0.15 -1.83 -4.27
CA GLY A 70 1.00 -0.95 -4.46
C GLY A 70 1.83 -0.81 -3.17
N VAL A 71 1.19 -0.67 -2.01
CA VAL A 71 1.88 -0.67 -0.71
C VAL A 71 2.53 -2.02 -0.41
N ILE A 72 1.87 -3.14 -0.74
CA ILE A 72 2.45 -4.49 -0.60
C ILE A 72 3.67 -4.66 -1.52
N LEU A 73 3.61 -4.16 -2.76
CA LEU A 73 4.71 -4.21 -3.73
C LEU A 73 5.92 -3.37 -3.26
N GLU A 74 5.71 -2.10 -2.91
CA GLU A 74 6.76 -1.20 -2.40
C GLU A 74 7.39 -1.75 -1.10
N ALA A 75 6.59 -2.33 -0.21
CA ALA A 75 7.09 -2.98 1.00
C ALA A 75 7.92 -4.24 0.67
N THR A 76 7.51 -5.02 -0.32
CA THR A 76 8.25 -6.21 -0.80
C THR A 76 9.59 -5.82 -1.42
N ILE A 77 9.60 -4.82 -2.30
CA ILE A 77 10.83 -4.26 -2.89
C ILE A 77 11.74 -3.73 -1.78
N SER A 78 11.18 -2.99 -0.80
CA SER A 78 11.91 -2.48 0.36
C SER A 78 12.52 -3.59 1.22
N VAL A 79 11.81 -4.70 1.45
CA VAL A 79 12.33 -5.86 2.20
C VAL A 79 13.52 -6.52 1.51
N VAL A 80 13.58 -6.51 0.17
CA VAL A 80 14.70 -7.02 -0.62
C VAL A 80 15.85 -6.01 -0.68
N ALA A 81 15.56 -4.74 -0.99
CA ALA A 81 16.57 -3.69 -1.11
C ALA A 81 17.28 -3.39 0.22
N LEU A 82 16.54 -3.36 1.33
CA LEU A 82 17.06 -3.07 2.67
C LEU A 82 17.69 -4.30 3.37
N ARG A 83 17.96 -5.39 2.64
CA ARG A 83 18.54 -6.65 3.18
C ARG A 83 19.81 -6.40 4.02
N ASN A 84 20.67 -5.51 3.52
CA ASN A 84 21.97 -5.15 4.09
C ASN A 84 21.94 -3.79 4.83
N SER A 85 20.77 -3.19 5.03
CA SER A 85 20.60 -1.89 5.69
C SER A 85 20.33 -2.02 7.20
N ALA A 86 20.26 -0.88 7.89
CA ALA A 86 20.07 -0.82 9.34
C ALA A 86 18.81 -1.60 9.82
N PRO A 87 18.86 -2.34 10.95
CA PRO A 87 17.74 -3.15 11.44
C PRO A 87 16.44 -2.37 11.75
N ALA A 88 16.48 -1.04 11.87
CA ALA A 88 15.29 -0.21 11.97
C ALA A 88 14.52 -0.12 10.63
N ALA A 89 15.22 0.22 9.54
CA ALA A 89 14.63 0.33 8.21
C ALA A 89 14.06 -1.02 7.73
N ARG A 90 14.80 -2.12 7.96
CA ARG A 90 14.33 -3.48 7.66
C ARG A 90 13.07 -3.85 8.44
N ARG A 91 12.96 -3.46 9.73
CA ARG A 91 11.73 -3.68 10.53
C ARG A 91 10.56 -2.86 9.99
N PHE A 92 10.78 -1.60 9.60
CA PHE A 92 9.72 -0.77 9.01
C PHE A 92 9.15 -1.39 7.73
N ALA A 93 10.00 -1.85 6.80
CA ALA A 93 9.55 -2.53 5.59
C ALA A 93 8.74 -3.81 5.88
N TRP A 94 9.16 -4.62 6.86
CA TRP A 94 8.39 -5.81 7.28
C TRP A 94 7.06 -5.46 7.96
N LEU A 95 7.00 -4.38 8.76
CA LEU A 95 5.75 -3.91 9.36
C LEU A 95 4.78 -3.37 8.30
N LEU A 96 5.28 -2.64 7.30
CA LEU A 96 4.46 -2.14 6.18
C LEU A 96 3.90 -3.30 5.34
N LEU A 97 4.73 -4.32 5.06
CA LEU A 97 4.30 -5.53 4.34
C LEU A 97 3.23 -6.30 5.12
N ALA A 98 3.44 -6.50 6.43
CA ALA A 98 2.48 -7.18 7.29
C ALA A 98 1.17 -6.38 7.46
N ALA A 99 1.24 -5.06 7.52
CA ALA A 99 0.06 -4.19 7.58
C ALA A 99 -0.76 -4.24 6.27
N GLY A 100 -0.11 -4.11 5.11
CA GLY A 100 -0.77 -4.21 3.80
C GLY A 100 -1.44 -5.56 3.58
N ALA A 101 -0.72 -6.66 3.86
CA ALA A 101 -1.28 -8.00 3.81
C ALA A 101 -2.44 -8.20 4.81
N GLY A 102 -2.32 -7.65 6.03
CA GLY A 102 -3.38 -7.67 7.03
C GLY A 102 -4.65 -6.94 6.59
N VAL A 103 -4.51 -5.78 5.94
CA VAL A 103 -5.63 -5.04 5.32
C VAL A 103 -6.29 -5.85 4.21
N SER A 104 -5.50 -6.51 3.36
CA SER A 104 -6.03 -7.39 2.30
C SER A 104 -6.82 -8.58 2.87
N VAL A 105 -6.27 -9.30 3.87
CA VAL A 105 -7.00 -10.39 4.56
C VAL A 105 -8.28 -9.87 5.22
N ALA A 106 -8.21 -8.75 5.95
CA ALA A 106 -9.37 -8.16 6.63
C ALA A 106 -10.48 -7.76 5.64
N ALA A 107 -10.13 -7.10 4.53
CA ALA A 107 -11.09 -6.72 3.49
C ALA A 107 -11.77 -7.94 2.84
N ASN A 108 -11.01 -9.00 2.54
CA ASN A 108 -11.57 -10.26 2.02
C ASN A 108 -12.53 -10.93 3.02
N VAL A 109 -12.16 -10.97 4.31
CA VAL A 109 -13.02 -11.46 5.39
C VAL A 109 -14.29 -10.61 5.53
N THR A 110 -14.18 -9.28 5.57
CA THR A 110 -15.33 -8.38 5.68
C THR A 110 -16.29 -8.55 4.52
N HIS A 111 -15.80 -8.58 3.28
CA HIS A 111 -16.64 -8.81 2.10
C HIS A 111 -17.37 -10.16 2.19
N ALA A 112 -16.66 -11.24 2.52
CA ALA A 112 -17.26 -12.57 2.60
C ALA A 112 -18.27 -12.73 3.74
N VAL A 113 -18.12 -12.01 4.86
CA VAL A 113 -19.10 -11.96 5.95
C VAL A 113 -20.31 -11.09 5.59
N VAL A 114 -20.13 -10.00 4.87
CA VAL A 114 -21.23 -9.16 4.37
C VAL A 114 -22.03 -9.87 3.26
N ALA A 115 -21.36 -10.69 2.44
CA ALA A 115 -21.95 -11.47 1.36
C ALA A 115 -22.42 -12.88 1.77
N SER A 116 -22.26 -13.31 3.03
CA SER A 116 -22.62 -14.67 3.45
C SER A 116 -24.12 -14.86 3.61
N ASP A 117 -24.71 -15.66 2.72
CA ASP A 117 -26.07 -16.19 2.82
C ASP A 117 -26.29 -17.00 4.11
N ILE A 118 -27.55 -17.08 4.58
CA ILE A 118 -27.97 -17.92 5.74
C ILE A 118 -27.54 -19.40 5.58
N ARG A 119 -27.30 -19.84 4.35
CA ARG A 119 -26.83 -21.20 4.00
C ARG A 119 -25.37 -21.48 4.39
N VAL A 120 -24.54 -20.44 4.58
CA VAL A 120 -23.09 -20.57 4.84
C VAL A 120 -22.75 -19.78 6.11
N PRO A 121 -22.35 -20.43 7.22
CA PRO A 121 -21.90 -19.73 8.41
C PRO A 121 -20.77 -18.74 8.11
N ALA A 122 -20.90 -17.50 8.56
CA ALA A 122 -19.96 -16.40 8.28
C ALA A 122 -18.49 -16.74 8.59
N VAL A 123 -18.22 -17.57 9.60
CA VAL A 123 -16.87 -18.07 9.93
C VAL A 123 -16.27 -18.91 8.79
N ILE A 124 -17.07 -19.73 8.12
CA ILE A 124 -16.62 -20.54 6.98
C ILE A 124 -16.34 -19.65 5.78
N ALA A 125 -17.22 -18.67 5.50
CA ALA A 125 -17.00 -17.68 4.45
C ALA A 125 -15.70 -16.88 4.66
N ALA A 126 -15.46 -16.41 5.91
CA ALA A 126 -14.23 -15.72 6.30
C ALA A 126 -12.97 -16.59 6.13
N VAL A 127 -13.01 -17.86 6.51
CA VAL A 127 -11.87 -18.80 6.35
C VAL A 127 -11.57 -19.03 4.87
N VAL A 128 -12.59 -19.26 4.02
CA VAL A 128 -12.40 -19.45 2.58
C VAL A 128 -11.85 -18.18 1.92
N ALA A 129 -12.39 -17.00 2.26
CA ALA A 129 -11.93 -15.72 1.71
C ALA A 129 -10.53 -15.31 2.22
N SER A 130 -10.04 -15.89 3.31
CA SER A 130 -8.66 -15.71 3.76
C SER A 130 -7.66 -16.46 2.88
N VAL A 131 -8.06 -17.49 2.12
CA VAL A 131 -7.13 -18.33 1.35
C VAL A 131 -6.39 -17.55 0.25
N PRO A 132 -7.02 -16.75 -0.62
CA PRO A 132 -6.30 -16.00 -1.66
C PRO A 132 -5.18 -15.08 -1.12
N PRO A 133 -5.42 -14.17 -0.16
CA PRO A 133 -4.36 -13.30 0.36
C PRO A 133 -3.29 -14.05 1.17
N LEU A 134 -3.64 -15.14 1.87
CA LEU A 134 -2.64 -15.96 2.59
C LEU A 134 -1.72 -16.74 1.63
N VAL A 135 -2.23 -17.23 0.49
CA VAL A 135 -1.42 -17.86 -0.55
C VAL A 135 -0.42 -16.85 -1.15
N LEU A 136 -0.87 -15.63 -1.45
CA LEU A 136 -0.01 -14.56 -1.93
C LEU A 136 1.07 -14.18 -0.90
N LEU A 137 0.71 -14.05 0.38
CA LEU A 137 1.68 -13.76 1.44
C LEU A 137 2.75 -14.86 1.58
N ALA A 138 2.36 -16.13 1.47
CA ALA A 138 3.29 -17.26 1.46
C ALA A 138 4.20 -17.23 0.22
N MET A 139 3.68 -16.88 -0.96
CA MET A 139 4.47 -16.72 -2.17
C MET A 139 5.48 -15.57 -2.04
N THR A 140 5.07 -14.41 -1.53
CA THR A 140 5.98 -13.28 -1.24
C THR A 140 7.09 -13.68 -0.27
N HIS A 141 6.76 -14.41 0.79
CA HIS A 141 7.75 -14.94 1.73
C HIS A 141 8.76 -15.88 1.04
N LEU A 142 8.28 -16.85 0.24
CA LEU A 142 9.13 -17.75 -0.53
C LEU A 142 9.99 -17.03 -1.56
N THR A 143 9.47 -16.01 -2.24
CA THR A 143 10.24 -15.18 -3.19
C THR A 143 11.36 -14.45 -2.46
N VAL A 144 11.09 -13.81 -1.31
CA VAL A 144 12.12 -13.16 -0.49
C VAL A 144 13.17 -14.15 0.01
N GLU A 145 12.76 -15.37 0.40
CA GLU A 145 13.68 -16.41 0.87
C GLU A 145 14.59 -16.94 -0.26
N LEU A 146 14.04 -17.18 -1.45
CA LEU A 146 14.81 -17.54 -2.65
C LEU A 146 15.79 -16.41 -3.05
N THR A 147 15.36 -15.15 -3.02
CA THR A 147 16.22 -13.98 -3.31
C THR A 147 17.30 -13.76 -2.25
N ARG A 148 17.12 -14.24 -1.01
CA ARG A 148 18.17 -14.25 0.01
C ARG A 148 19.22 -15.33 -0.24
N ASN A 149 18.78 -16.53 -0.61
CA ASN A 149 19.66 -17.69 -0.77
C ASN A 149 20.32 -17.78 -2.15
N ALA A 150 19.86 -16.99 -3.13
CA ALA A 150 20.49 -16.82 -4.45
C ALA A 150 21.79 -16.00 -4.36
N THR A 151 22.84 -16.57 -3.77
CA THR A 151 24.21 -16.06 -3.86
C THR A 151 24.70 -16.21 -5.31
N PRO A 152 25.17 -15.15 -5.98
CA PRO A 152 25.82 -15.28 -7.29
C PRO A 152 27.05 -16.20 -7.19
N PRO A 153 27.37 -17.02 -8.21
CA PRO A 153 28.67 -17.64 -8.30
C PRO A 153 29.74 -16.54 -8.23
N GLY A 154 30.64 -16.63 -7.25
CA GLY A 154 31.70 -15.64 -7.09
C GLY A 154 32.54 -15.55 -8.35
N GLU A 155 32.81 -14.33 -8.83
CA GLU A 155 33.79 -14.12 -9.89
C GLU A 155 35.11 -14.76 -9.43
N PRO A 156 35.68 -15.72 -10.18
CA PRO A 156 36.84 -16.47 -9.72
C PRO A 156 38.00 -15.50 -9.47
N LEU A 157 38.72 -15.74 -8.37
CA LEU A 157 39.85 -14.92 -7.96
C LEU A 157 40.80 -14.68 -9.15
N ARG A 158 40.92 -13.41 -9.55
CA ARG A 158 42.08 -12.97 -10.34
C ARG A 158 43.24 -12.91 -9.37
N ASP A 159 44.09 -13.94 -9.40
CA ASP A 159 45.33 -14.01 -8.64
C ASP A 159 46.28 -12.88 -9.04
N GLY A 160 46.15 -11.74 -8.36
CA GLY A 160 47.16 -10.68 -8.35
C GLY A 160 48.34 -11.12 -7.47
N PRO A 161 49.59 -11.08 -7.97
CA PRO A 161 50.73 -11.64 -7.24
C PRO A 161 51.01 -10.89 -5.93
N SER A 162 51.27 -11.65 -4.87
CA SER A 162 51.50 -11.14 -3.51
C SER A 162 52.69 -10.18 -3.43
N SER A 163 52.41 -8.92 -3.08
CA SER A 163 53.43 -7.94 -2.72
C SER A 163 53.64 -7.90 -1.20
N ASN A 164 54.52 -8.76 -0.68
CA ASN A 164 55.00 -8.64 0.71
C ASN A 164 55.91 -7.41 0.83
N GLY A 165 55.45 -6.37 1.55
CA GLY A 165 56.22 -5.17 1.90
C GLY A 165 56.21 -4.97 3.42
N ALA A 166 57.39 -4.76 4.01
CA ALA A 166 57.60 -4.92 5.45
C ALA A 166 57.00 -3.80 6.35
N SER A 167 56.93 -4.15 7.64
CA SER A 167 56.56 -3.37 8.81
C SER A 167 56.87 -1.86 8.81
N SER A 168 56.02 -1.12 9.53
CA SER A 168 56.52 -0.09 10.45
C SER A 168 55.66 -0.06 11.72
N THR A 169 56.32 -0.14 12.88
CA THR A 169 55.70 -0.01 14.20
C THR A 169 56.02 1.36 14.77
N ALA A 170 55.02 2.11 15.19
CA ALA A 170 55.18 3.29 16.03
C ALA A 170 53.92 3.50 16.90
N GLU A 171 54.11 3.54 18.22
CA GLU A 171 53.12 4.01 19.20
C GLU A 171 53.32 5.54 19.42
N ILE A 172 52.77 6.09 20.52
CA ILE A 172 52.94 7.47 21.04
C ILE A 172 52.07 8.53 20.32
N GLU A 173 51.35 9.44 20.98
CA GLU A 173 50.76 9.49 22.34
C GLU A 173 49.73 10.66 22.41
N SER A 174 49.10 10.86 23.57
CA SER A 174 48.59 12.13 24.14
C SER A 174 47.74 13.09 23.28
N SER A 175 46.45 13.15 23.64
CA SER A 175 45.73 14.43 23.71
C SER A 175 46.21 15.22 24.93
N PRO A 176 46.27 16.55 24.89
CA PRO A 176 45.54 17.31 25.91
C PRO A 176 44.78 18.54 25.41
N GLU A 177 44.07 19.15 26.36
CA GLU A 177 42.99 20.13 26.25
C GLU A 177 43.46 21.60 26.38
N THR A 178 42.57 22.55 26.03
CA THR A 178 42.53 23.98 26.47
C THR A 178 43.22 25.05 25.59
N GLU A 179 42.41 25.86 24.89
CA GLU A 179 42.14 27.30 25.17
C GLU A 179 40.99 27.77 24.25
N ALA A 180 39.83 28.21 24.75
CA ALA A 180 39.52 29.51 25.39
C ALA A 180 39.34 30.67 24.38
N GLY A 181 38.09 30.88 23.91
CA GLY A 181 37.78 31.74 22.75
C GLY A 181 36.47 32.55 22.77
N GLN A 182 35.99 32.92 23.96
CA GLN A 182 34.99 34.00 24.23
C GLN A 182 33.61 33.95 23.54
N SER A 183 32.56 33.82 24.36
CA SER A 183 31.19 34.23 24.05
C SER A 183 30.79 35.41 24.95
N PRO A 184 29.99 36.37 24.46
CA PRO A 184 29.07 37.07 25.34
C PRO A 184 27.65 37.20 24.76
N ALA A 185 26.69 36.58 25.46
CA ALA A 185 25.31 37.04 25.57
C ALA A 185 25.14 37.80 26.91
N PRO A 186 23.98 38.40 27.27
CA PRO A 186 22.74 38.57 26.50
C PRO A 186 22.25 40.04 26.46
N ARG A 187 21.11 40.30 25.79
CA ARG A 187 20.25 41.43 26.16
C ARG A 187 18.78 41.15 25.87
N ALA A 188 17.93 41.30 26.87
CA ALA A 188 16.48 41.23 26.75
C ALA A 188 15.85 42.49 27.35
N ILE A 189 14.82 43.03 26.71
CA ILE A 189 13.84 43.97 27.28
C ILE A 189 12.46 43.50 26.81
N GLN A 190 11.47 43.58 27.70
CA GLN A 190 10.08 43.14 27.50
C GLN A 190 9.30 44.24 26.71
N THR A 191 8.09 44.04 26.17
CA THR A 191 6.81 43.77 26.88
C THR A 191 5.71 43.24 25.93
N ALA A 192 4.57 42.80 26.49
CA ALA A 192 3.37 42.30 25.81
C ALA A 192 2.09 42.59 26.67
N PRO A 193 0.84 42.27 26.26
CA PRO A 193 0.23 42.25 24.93
C PRO A 193 -0.79 43.43 24.80
N PRO A 194 -2.16 43.40 24.95
CA PRO A 194 -3.20 42.35 24.92
C PRO A 194 -4.37 42.56 23.89
N THR A 195 -4.95 41.43 23.45
CA THR A 195 -6.38 41.02 23.46
C THR A 195 -7.45 42.07 23.87
N PRO A 196 -8.64 42.19 23.22
CA PRO A 196 -9.54 41.10 22.76
C PRO A 196 -10.15 41.30 21.34
N ALA A 197 -11.06 40.46 20.79
CA ALA A 197 -11.85 39.32 21.31
C ALA A 197 -11.99 38.22 20.20
N ALA A 198 -12.05 36.92 20.51
CA ALA A 198 -13.27 36.11 20.79
C ALA A 198 -14.23 35.95 19.58
N THR A 199 -14.86 34.80 19.28
CA THR A 199 -14.82 33.45 19.87
C THR A 199 -15.48 32.51 18.82
N ASP A 200 -14.80 31.46 18.33
CA ASP A 200 -14.86 30.09 18.89
C ASP A 200 -16.28 29.51 19.04
N ARG A 201 -16.63 28.54 18.17
CA ARG A 201 -17.08 27.20 18.61
C ARG A 201 -17.21 26.16 17.49
N SER A 202 -17.18 24.91 17.95
CA SER A 202 -17.35 23.65 17.24
C SER A 202 -18.76 23.41 16.65
N ALA A 203 -18.88 22.25 15.96
CA ALA A 203 -20.10 21.67 15.39
C ALA A 203 -20.61 22.33 14.09
N GLU A 204 -21.36 21.64 13.22
CA GLU A 204 -21.98 20.32 13.39
C GLU A 204 -21.89 19.44 12.13
N GLU A 205 -22.15 18.14 12.32
CA GLU A 205 -22.22 17.12 11.29
C GLU A 205 -23.49 17.29 10.42
N ALA A 206 -23.34 17.27 9.09
CA ALA A 206 -24.47 17.34 8.16
C ALA A 206 -24.26 16.35 6.99
N PRO A 207 -25.27 15.54 6.61
CA PRO A 207 -25.04 14.33 5.82
C PRO A 207 -24.91 14.61 4.32
N THR A 208 -23.80 14.15 3.71
CA THR A 208 -23.57 14.19 2.26
C THR A 208 -24.32 13.09 1.51
N VAL A 209 -25.64 13.03 1.67
CA VAL A 209 -26.51 12.27 0.76
C VAL A 209 -26.42 12.92 -0.62
N SER A 210 -25.71 12.28 -1.56
CA SER A 210 -25.67 12.75 -2.94
C SER A 210 -27.09 12.72 -3.53
N PRO A 211 -27.68 13.88 -3.92
CA PRO A 211 -29.03 13.87 -4.48
C PRO A 211 -29.06 13.11 -5.80
N ARG A 212 -30.19 12.45 -6.09
CA ARG A 212 -30.40 11.75 -7.36
C ARG A 212 -30.36 12.76 -8.50
N ARG A 213 -30.13 12.27 -9.73
CA ARG A 213 -29.91 13.13 -10.92
C ARG A 213 -31.03 14.16 -11.12
N GLY A 214 -32.29 13.74 -10.95
CA GLY A 214 -33.46 14.61 -11.06
C GLY A 214 -33.60 15.63 -9.93
N ASP A 215 -33.12 15.34 -8.71
CA ASP A 215 -33.16 16.29 -7.59
C ASP A 215 -32.27 17.51 -7.87
N ARG A 216 -31.09 17.26 -8.46
CA ARG A 216 -30.15 18.31 -8.90
C ARG A 216 -30.69 19.13 -10.07
N GLU A 217 -31.51 18.52 -10.90
CA GLU A 217 -32.16 19.15 -12.07
C GLU A 217 -33.31 20.07 -11.63
N GLN A 218 -34.13 19.62 -10.66
CA GLN A 218 -35.13 20.46 -9.99
C GLN A 218 -34.48 21.63 -9.22
N ALA A 219 -33.38 21.39 -8.50
CA ALA A 219 -32.62 22.45 -7.83
C ALA A 219 -32.05 23.49 -8.83
N ARG A 220 -31.54 23.05 -9.99
CA ARG A 220 -31.13 23.96 -11.09
C ARG A 220 -32.32 24.79 -11.59
N ALA A 221 -33.49 24.17 -11.81
CA ALA A 221 -34.68 24.86 -12.28
C ALA A 221 -35.20 25.92 -11.28
N ARG A 222 -35.24 25.60 -9.98
CA ARG A 222 -35.60 26.55 -8.93
C ARG A 222 -34.58 27.69 -8.80
N ALA A 223 -33.27 27.39 -8.86
CA ALA A 223 -32.21 28.39 -8.85
C ALA A 223 -32.29 29.36 -10.05
N LEU A 224 -32.65 28.89 -11.24
CA LEU A 224 -32.92 29.73 -12.41
C LEU A 224 -34.14 30.63 -12.19
N ALA A 225 -35.25 30.07 -11.69
CA ALA A 225 -36.49 30.81 -11.43
C ALA A 225 -36.34 31.90 -10.35
N LEU A 226 -35.57 31.63 -9.29
CA LEU A 226 -35.24 32.62 -8.25
C LEU A 226 -34.31 33.71 -8.79
N HIS A 227 -33.35 33.37 -9.65
CA HIS A 227 -32.48 34.39 -10.23
C HIS A 227 -33.22 35.32 -11.21
N ALA A 228 -34.18 34.79 -11.98
CA ALA A 228 -35.07 35.60 -12.82
C ALA A 228 -35.95 36.58 -12.01
N GLN A 229 -36.24 36.28 -10.74
CA GLN A 229 -36.91 37.17 -9.79
C GLN A 229 -35.95 38.16 -9.11
N GLY A 230 -34.68 38.21 -9.50
CA GLY A 230 -33.67 39.13 -8.97
C GLY A 230 -33.03 38.69 -7.64
N VAL A 231 -33.32 37.48 -7.15
CA VAL A 231 -32.76 36.97 -5.88
C VAL A 231 -31.23 36.86 -5.99
N PRO A 232 -30.45 37.36 -5.00
CA PRO A 232 -29.00 37.33 -5.07
C PRO A 232 -28.45 35.91 -4.97
N LYS A 233 -27.43 35.59 -5.78
CA LYS A 233 -26.86 34.23 -5.94
C LYS A 233 -26.38 33.57 -4.62
N ARG A 234 -26.08 34.37 -3.58
CA ARG A 234 -25.71 33.89 -2.23
C ARG A 234 -26.90 33.38 -1.41
N GLN A 235 -28.10 33.89 -1.66
CA GLN A 235 -29.34 33.47 -0.98
C GLN A 235 -29.88 32.19 -1.59
N ILE A 236 -29.93 32.12 -2.93
CA ILE A 236 -30.26 30.89 -3.70
C ILE A 236 -29.35 29.72 -3.28
N ALA A 237 -28.06 30.00 -3.07
CA ALA A 237 -27.09 29.02 -2.60
C ALA A 237 -27.40 28.47 -1.19
N ALA A 238 -27.86 29.31 -0.27
CA ALA A 238 -28.25 28.90 1.07
C ALA A 238 -29.58 28.12 1.08
N GLU A 239 -30.52 28.50 0.22
CA GLU A 239 -31.87 27.92 0.11
C GLU A 239 -31.85 26.53 -0.56
N GLU A 240 -31.05 26.33 -1.61
CA GLU A 240 -30.86 25.04 -2.28
C GLU A 240 -29.72 24.19 -1.66
N GLY A 241 -29.09 24.64 -0.57
CA GLY A 241 -28.03 23.91 0.14
C GLY A 241 -26.75 23.66 -0.67
N VAL A 242 -26.46 24.49 -1.68
CA VAL A 242 -25.34 24.31 -2.63
C VAL A 242 -24.39 25.51 -2.62
N HIS A 243 -23.09 25.26 -2.80
CA HIS A 243 -22.10 26.33 -2.81
C HIS A 243 -22.37 27.38 -3.92
N PRO A 244 -22.19 28.71 -3.67
CA PRO A 244 -22.55 29.76 -4.64
C PRO A 244 -21.91 29.64 -6.04
N THR A 245 -20.75 28.99 -6.15
CA THR A 245 -20.11 28.72 -7.45
C THR A 245 -20.89 27.69 -8.29
N THR A 246 -21.59 26.75 -7.66
CA THR A 246 -22.48 25.79 -8.35
C THR A 246 -23.66 26.50 -8.97
N VAL A 247 -24.31 27.41 -8.22
CA VAL A 247 -25.37 28.29 -8.75
C VAL A 247 -24.83 29.16 -9.89
N GLY A 248 -23.65 29.76 -9.72
CA GLY A 248 -22.98 30.52 -10.78
C GLY A 248 -22.78 29.73 -12.08
N ARG A 249 -22.41 28.45 -11.99
CA ARG A 249 -22.27 27.55 -13.15
C ARG A 249 -23.62 27.18 -13.78
N TRP A 250 -24.66 26.93 -12.98
CA TRP A 250 -26.00 26.61 -13.49
C TRP A 250 -26.66 27.72 -14.28
N LEU A 251 -26.39 28.98 -13.90
CA LEU A 251 -26.90 30.19 -14.56
C LEU A 251 -26.13 30.57 -15.83
N ASN A 252 -24.92 30.01 -16.02
CA ASN A 252 -24.02 30.32 -17.13
C ASN A 252 -23.86 29.14 -18.12
N ALA A 253 -24.53 28.01 -17.90
CA ALA A 253 -24.48 26.86 -18.79
C ALA A 253 -25.53 27.01 -19.91
N PRO A 254 -25.15 26.91 -21.20
CA PRO A 254 -26.10 26.98 -22.31
C PRO A 254 -27.02 25.75 -22.32
N ASP A 255 -28.22 25.93 -22.88
CA ASP A 255 -29.22 24.88 -22.94
C ASP A 255 -29.04 24.00 -24.18
N GLU A 256 -28.19 22.97 -24.07
CA GLU A 256 -27.95 21.94 -25.10
C GLU A 256 -29.16 20.98 -25.26
N GLN A 257 -30.37 21.52 -25.45
CA GLN A 257 -31.61 20.73 -25.44
C GLN A 257 -32.75 21.30 -26.31
N GLN A 258 -32.44 22.00 -27.42
CA GLN A 258 -33.43 22.42 -28.43
C GLN A 258 -33.13 22.04 -29.89
N ASP A 259 -31.90 21.69 -30.27
CA ASP A 259 -31.57 21.24 -31.64
C ASP A 259 -31.86 19.74 -31.86
N GLY A 260 -33.16 19.39 -31.92
CA GLY A 260 -33.59 18.00 -32.11
C GLY A 260 -35.01 17.77 -32.64
N ALA A 261 -35.74 18.81 -33.06
CA ALA A 261 -37.15 18.69 -33.45
C ALA A 261 -37.60 19.71 -34.51
N ASN A 262 -37.00 19.67 -35.71
CA ASN A 262 -37.63 20.11 -36.97
C ASN A 262 -36.75 19.78 -38.18
N HIS A 263 -37.17 18.82 -39.01
CA HIS A 263 -36.89 18.68 -40.45
C HIS A 263 -37.72 17.48 -40.98
N ASP A 264 -38.97 17.76 -41.35
CA ASP A 264 -39.85 16.98 -42.23
C ASP A 264 -40.22 17.89 -43.41
#